data_AF-A0A067PQF7-F1
#
_entry.id   AF-A0A067PQF7-F1
#
_cell.length_a   1.000
_cell.length_b   1.000
_cell.length_c   1.000
_cell.angle_alpha   90.00
_cell.angle_beta   90.00
_cell.angle_gamma   90.00
#
_symmetry.space_group_name_H-M   'P 1'
#
loop_
_entity.id
_entity.type
_entity.pdbx_description
1 polymer ?
#
loop_
_entity_poly.entity_id
_entity_poly.type
_entity_poly.pdbx_seq_one_letter_code
_entity_poly.pdbx_strand_id
1 'polypeptide(L)'
;MTTPGTTSPPSLARVRTNTSRSQGDPIKAEAEAASVHGEKKKRNKFYDILWTLVDWFFLGFAAKFYYRLVLYGRAVEKALEGEKKLNKERSDGIWKKSADEEKKADDRIWEDVANWRDGQQEEWNRMGTTTSLMATISAASLAFSGIDQAWWLGRAFFAGALGMSLCGFFTIHYFGVLAEGMDDDTVGRAAIGQLSGQTQRVVAGALAVPAALSAYSTLLILLGHIIFVLTISNRTQATTFSGILLEPGFKIVAGIPILVGVVMMLGAVIVAELMYLDGKKQKGDSGRQSAGRDIESATASGVTTGQGS
;
A
#
# COMPACT_ATOMS: atom_id res chain seq x y z
N MET A 1 -32.50 -20.67 -40.38
CA MET A 1 -31.90 -19.58 -39.57
C MET A 1 -31.42 -20.19 -38.27
N THR A 2 -30.13 -20.45 -38.19
CA THR A 2 -29.44 -21.16 -37.10
C THR A 2 -29.05 -20.19 -35.99
N THR A 3 -29.37 -20.54 -34.76
CA THR A 3 -29.03 -19.80 -33.54
C THR A 3 -27.55 -19.98 -33.18
N PRO A 4 -26.85 -18.94 -32.66
CA PRO A 4 -25.49 -19.09 -32.18
C PRO A 4 -25.47 -19.70 -30.77
N GLY A 5 -24.60 -20.69 -30.60
CA GLY A 5 -24.40 -21.42 -29.36
C GLY A 5 -23.76 -20.58 -28.26
N THR A 6 -24.35 -20.64 -27.07
CA THR A 6 -23.77 -20.20 -25.80
C THR A 6 -22.65 -21.15 -25.38
N THR A 7 -21.41 -20.67 -25.46
CA THR A 7 -20.25 -21.30 -24.81
C THR A 7 -20.18 -20.88 -23.35
N SER A 8 -20.40 -21.83 -22.45
CA SER A 8 -20.20 -21.66 -21.01
C SER A 8 -18.71 -21.41 -20.67
N PRO A 9 -18.38 -20.52 -19.74
CA PRO A 9 -17.01 -20.34 -19.30
C PRO A 9 -16.54 -21.51 -18.41
N PRO A 10 -15.22 -21.78 -18.36
CA PRO A 10 -14.66 -22.86 -17.58
C PRO A 10 -14.79 -22.59 -16.08
N SER A 11 -15.33 -23.60 -15.38
CA SER A 11 -15.38 -23.75 -13.93
C SER A 11 -13.96 -23.66 -13.34
N LEU A 12 -13.62 -22.51 -12.75
CA LEU A 12 -12.46 -22.35 -11.88
C LEU A 12 -12.79 -22.92 -10.50
N ALA A 13 -12.69 -24.25 -10.38
CA ALA A 13 -12.59 -24.91 -9.08
C ALA A 13 -11.22 -24.61 -8.46
N ARG A 14 -11.07 -23.43 -7.88
CA ARG A 14 -9.89 -23.06 -7.08
C ARG A 14 -9.92 -23.89 -5.79
N VAL A 15 -9.05 -24.90 -5.73
CA VAL A 15 -8.75 -25.68 -4.52
C VAL A 15 -8.33 -24.70 -3.42
N ARG A 16 -9.23 -24.42 -2.47
CA ARG A 16 -8.90 -23.78 -1.20
C ARG A 16 -8.11 -24.79 -0.38
N THR A 17 -6.79 -24.76 -0.45
CA THR A 17 -5.97 -25.31 0.63
C THR A 17 -6.20 -24.44 1.85
N ASN A 18 -6.99 -24.95 2.80
CA ASN A 18 -7.13 -24.38 4.13
C ASN A 18 -5.79 -24.55 4.87
N THR A 19 -4.82 -23.71 4.54
CA THR A 19 -3.69 -23.47 5.44
C THR A 19 -4.26 -22.68 6.60
N SER A 20 -4.55 -23.36 7.71
CA SER A 20 -4.86 -22.77 9.01
C SER A 20 -3.66 -21.95 9.47
N ARG A 21 -3.54 -20.74 8.91
CA ARG A 21 -2.56 -19.75 9.33
C ARG A 21 -2.94 -19.39 10.75
N SER A 22 -2.16 -19.90 11.72
CA SER A 22 -2.18 -19.42 13.10
C SER A 22 -2.11 -17.91 13.04
N GLN A 23 -3.24 -17.26 13.32
CA GLN A 23 -3.33 -15.82 13.47
C GLN A 23 -2.65 -15.53 14.81
N GLY A 24 -1.31 -15.51 14.78
CA GLY A 24 -0.49 -15.26 15.95
C GLY A 24 -0.96 -13.98 16.62
N ASP A 25 -1.01 -14.00 17.96
CA ASP A 25 -1.43 -12.86 18.76
C ASP A 25 -0.72 -11.60 18.27
N PRO A 26 -1.44 -10.60 17.72
CA PRO A 26 -0.81 -9.41 17.16
C PRO A 26 0.05 -8.68 18.21
N ILE A 27 -0.32 -8.80 19.48
CA ILE A 27 0.38 -8.25 20.64
C ILE A 27 1.72 -8.97 20.90
N LYS A 28 1.79 -10.31 20.75
CA LYS A 28 3.05 -11.05 20.90
C LYS A 28 4.01 -10.77 19.75
N ALA A 29 3.48 -10.66 18.54
CA ALA A 29 4.29 -10.34 17.38
C ALA A 29 4.81 -8.89 17.40
N GLU A 30 4.08 -7.96 18.01
CA GLU A 30 4.54 -6.59 18.26
C GLU A 30 5.71 -6.55 19.26
N ALA A 31 5.65 -7.37 20.31
CA ALA A 31 6.76 -7.51 21.27
C ALA A 31 8.02 -8.13 20.63
N GLU A 32 7.87 -9.09 19.71
CA GLU A 32 9.00 -9.66 18.93
C GLU A 32 9.52 -8.73 17.84
N ALA A 33 8.68 -7.87 17.25
CA ALA A 33 9.15 -6.84 16.33
C ALA A 33 9.97 -5.76 17.06
N ALA A 34 9.56 -5.40 18.27
CA ALA A 34 10.23 -4.39 19.09
C ALA A 34 11.55 -4.86 19.72
N SER A 35 11.73 -6.16 19.97
CA SER A 35 12.95 -6.69 20.61
C SER A 35 14.14 -6.87 19.65
N VAL A 36 13.89 -6.99 18.35
CA VAL A 36 14.92 -7.34 17.34
C VAL A 36 15.70 -6.12 16.83
N HIS A 37 15.18 -4.90 16.94
CA HIS A 37 15.95 -3.67 16.68
C HIS A 37 16.74 -3.24 17.93
N GLY A 38 17.69 -4.08 18.34
CA GLY A 38 18.59 -3.90 19.49
C GLY A 38 19.58 -2.74 19.39
N GLU A 39 19.44 -1.82 18.43
CA GLU A 39 20.16 -0.55 18.49
C GLU A 39 19.40 0.42 19.42
N LYS A 40 19.94 0.63 20.62
CA LYS A 40 19.55 1.72 21.53
C LYS A 40 19.94 3.09 20.96
N LYS A 41 19.57 3.38 19.72
CA LYS A 41 19.57 4.75 19.19
C LYS A 41 18.55 5.51 20.04
N LYS A 42 18.95 6.65 20.64
CA LYS A 42 18.06 7.49 21.46
C LYS A 42 16.76 7.74 20.69
N ARG A 43 15.74 6.96 21.00
CA ARG A 43 14.45 6.96 20.33
C ARG A 43 13.79 8.28 20.73
N ASN A 44 13.70 9.20 19.77
CA ASN A 44 13.13 10.51 20.01
C ASN A 44 11.64 10.32 20.36
N LYS A 45 11.27 10.51 21.63
CA LYS A 45 9.89 10.36 22.14
C LYS A 45 8.86 11.12 21.30
N PHE A 46 9.26 12.25 20.71
CA PHE A 46 8.43 13.02 19.80
C PHE A 46 7.94 12.22 18.59
N TYR A 47 8.81 11.43 17.96
CA TYR A 47 8.44 10.62 16.79
C TYR A 47 7.47 9.49 17.14
N ASP A 48 7.55 8.97 18.35
CA ASP A 48 6.61 7.95 18.81
C ASP A 48 5.22 8.53 19.04
N ILE A 49 5.15 9.70 19.67
CA ILE A 49 3.87 10.43 19.84
C ILE A 49 3.28 10.77 18.47
N LEU A 50 4.09 11.29 17.56
CA LEU A 50 3.64 11.61 16.20
C LEU A 50 3.14 10.36 15.47
N TRP A 51 3.84 9.23 15.60
CA TRP A 51 3.42 7.97 15.00
C TRP A 51 2.08 7.48 15.57
N THR A 52 1.87 7.56 16.89
CA THR A 52 0.59 7.21 17.50
C THR A 52 -0.54 8.11 17.01
N LEU A 53 -0.29 9.41 16.82
CA LEU A 53 -1.29 10.33 16.26
C LEU A 53 -1.64 9.98 14.81
N VAL A 54 -0.62 9.66 13.99
CA VAL A 54 -0.82 9.15 12.63
C VAL A 54 -1.63 7.86 12.68
N ASP A 55 -1.24 6.87 13.48
CA ASP A 55 -1.95 5.60 13.53
C ASP A 55 -3.42 5.78 13.96
N TRP A 56 -3.69 6.64 14.93
CA TRP A 56 -5.06 6.98 15.34
C TRP A 56 -5.87 7.64 14.21
N PHE A 57 -5.25 8.59 13.48
CA PHE A 57 -5.86 9.21 12.31
C PHE A 57 -6.08 8.23 11.15
N PHE A 58 -5.26 7.19 11.05
CA PHE A 58 -5.44 6.10 10.09
C PHE A 58 -6.24 4.93 10.65
N LEU A 59 -6.91 5.09 11.79
CA LEU A 59 -7.74 4.06 12.42
C LEU A 59 -7.00 2.73 12.67
N GLY A 60 -5.69 2.77 12.91
CA GLY A 60 -4.84 1.59 13.12
C GLY A 60 -4.34 0.92 11.83
N PHE A 61 -4.75 1.40 10.64
CA PHE A 61 -4.31 0.80 9.38
C PHE A 61 -2.80 0.97 9.17
N ALA A 62 -2.21 2.10 9.59
CA ALA A 62 -0.78 2.35 9.43
C ALA A 62 0.07 1.32 10.20
N ALA A 63 -0.27 1.01 11.45
CA ALA A 63 0.38 -0.04 12.23
C ALA A 63 0.23 -1.42 11.57
N LYS A 64 -0.96 -1.74 11.05
CA LYS A 64 -1.21 -3.02 10.35
C LYS A 64 -0.34 -3.17 9.09
N PHE A 65 -0.23 -2.12 8.27
CA PHE A 65 0.63 -2.13 7.09
C PHE A 65 2.11 -2.16 7.46
N TYR A 66 2.51 -1.44 8.51
CA TYR A 66 3.87 -1.47 9.03
C TYR A 66 4.28 -2.89 9.44
N TYR A 67 3.43 -3.58 10.20
CA TYR A 67 3.69 -4.96 10.61
C TYR A 67 3.84 -5.91 9.41
N ARG A 68 2.97 -5.77 8.40
CA ARG A 68 3.06 -6.57 7.16
C ARG A 68 4.37 -6.30 6.41
N LEU A 69 4.79 -5.03 6.32
CA LEU A 69 6.07 -4.66 5.72
C LEU A 69 7.26 -5.24 6.49
N VAL A 70 7.20 -5.30 7.82
CA VAL A 70 8.28 -5.90 8.64
C VAL A 70 8.39 -7.40 8.37
N LEU A 71 7.27 -8.12 8.34
CA LEU A 71 7.28 -9.55 8.00
C LEU A 71 7.83 -9.80 6.60
N TYR A 72 7.41 -8.98 5.63
CA TYR A 72 7.88 -9.08 4.26
C TYR A 72 9.38 -8.77 4.15
N GLY A 73 9.82 -7.68 4.78
CA GLY A 73 11.24 -7.29 4.80
C GLY A 73 12.13 -8.40 5.36
N ARG A 74 11.70 -9.07 6.44
CA ARG A 74 12.44 -10.23 7.00
C ARG A 74 12.52 -11.41 6.04
N ALA A 75 11.46 -11.69 5.28
CA ALA A 75 11.46 -12.77 4.29
C ALA A 75 12.44 -12.47 3.16
N VAL A 76 12.42 -11.24 2.65
CA VAL A 76 13.33 -10.78 1.60
C VAL A 76 14.78 -10.75 2.09
N GLU A 77 15.04 -10.27 3.31
CA GLU A 77 16.39 -10.23 3.87
C GLU A 77 17.00 -11.64 3.96
N LYS A 78 16.22 -12.64 4.38
CA LYS A 78 16.66 -14.03 4.40
C LYS A 78 16.97 -14.58 3.01
N ALA A 79 16.15 -14.26 2.00
CA ALA A 79 16.41 -14.66 0.62
C ALA A 79 17.72 -14.05 0.09
N LEU A 80 17.92 -12.74 0.35
CA LEU A 80 19.14 -12.04 -0.07
C LEU A 80 20.40 -12.55 0.64
N GLU A 81 20.29 -12.96 1.91
CA GLU A 81 21.41 -13.59 2.63
C GLU A 81 21.73 -14.98 2.10
N GLY A 82 20.72 -15.78 1.75
CA GLY A 82 20.88 -17.08 1.09
C GLY A 82 21.65 -16.93 -0.22
N GLU A 83 21.19 -16.04 -1.10
CA GLU A 83 21.84 -15.80 -2.40
C GLU A 83 23.31 -15.39 -2.27
N LYS A 84 23.65 -14.56 -1.26
CA LYS A 84 25.04 -14.15 -1.00
C LYS A 84 25.93 -15.32 -0.56
N LYS A 85 25.43 -16.20 0.30
CA LYS A 85 26.16 -17.40 0.74
C LYS A 85 26.39 -18.34 -0.43
N LEU A 86 25.34 -18.54 -1.22
CA LEU A 86 25.31 -19.39 -2.39
C LEU A 86 26.34 -18.93 -3.45
N ASN A 87 26.39 -17.63 -3.72
CA ASN A 87 27.39 -17.03 -4.61
C ASN A 87 28.83 -17.15 -4.07
N LYS A 88 29.03 -17.04 -2.76
CA LYS A 88 30.34 -17.21 -2.11
C LYS A 88 30.81 -18.67 -2.15
N GLU A 89 29.96 -19.62 -1.81
CA GLU A 89 30.31 -21.04 -1.91
C GLU A 89 30.67 -21.39 -3.37
N ARG A 90 30.01 -20.75 -4.36
CA ARG A 90 30.24 -20.98 -5.79
C ARG A 90 31.63 -20.49 -6.21
N SER A 91 32.08 -19.34 -5.68
CA SER A 91 33.45 -18.88 -5.90
C SER A 91 34.49 -19.82 -5.28
N ASP A 92 34.13 -20.49 -4.18
CA ASP A 92 35.06 -21.31 -3.39
C ASP A 92 35.15 -22.77 -3.89
N GLY A 93 34.34 -23.17 -4.88
CA GLY A 93 34.43 -24.48 -5.55
C GLY A 93 33.87 -25.68 -4.75
N ILE A 94 33.09 -25.44 -3.70
CA ILE A 94 32.59 -26.46 -2.75
C ILE A 94 31.25 -27.11 -3.21
N TRP A 95 30.85 -26.88 -4.47
CA TRP A 95 29.46 -27.05 -4.94
C TRP A 95 29.10 -28.43 -5.47
N LYS A 96 28.52 -29.32 -4.65
CA LYS A 96 27.64 -30.39 -5.18
C LYS A 96 26.44 -30.82 -4.32
N LYS A 97 26.44 -30.61 -2.99
CA LYS A 97 25.36 -31.14 -2.12
C LYS A 97 24.60 -30.08 -1.30
N SER A 98 25.25 -28.98 -0.89
CA SER A 98 24.57 -27.83 -0.24
C SER A 98 23.65 -27.08 -1.22
N ALA A 99 24.11 -27.00 -2.47
CA ALA A 99 23.48 -26.40 -3.63
C ALA A 99 21.97 -26.68 -3.79
N ASP A 100 21.59 -27.97 -3.78
CA ASP A 100 20.23 -28.39 -4.12
C ASP A 100 19.26 -28.15 -2.96
N GLU A 101 19.74 -28.21 -1.71
CA GLU A 101 18.94 -27.93 -0.52
C GLU A 101 18.72 -26.43 -0.33
N GLU A 102 19.76 -25.61 -0.57
CA GLU A 102 19.68 -24.15 -0.49
C GLU A 102 18.80 -23.59 -1.61
N LYS A 103 18.94 -24.07 -2.85
CA LYS A 103 18.06 -23.69 -3.95
C LYS A 103 16.58 -23.98 -3.64
N LYS A 104 16.28 -25.14 -3.05
CA LYS A 104 14.91 -25.47 -2.60
C LYS A 104 14.44 -24.58 -1.45
N ALA A 105 15.34 -24.04 -0.63
CA ALA A 105 14.99 -23.09 0.42
C ALA A 105 14.65 -21.72 -0.18
N ASP A 106 15.46 -21.25 -1.13
CA ASP A 106 15.23 -19.99 -1.85
C ASP A 106 13.92 -20.04 -2.64
N ASP A 107 13.67 -21.12 -3.39
CA ASP A 107 12.43 -21.32 -4.15
C ASP A 107 11.18 -21.21 -3.25
N ARG A 108 11.25 -21.76 -2.02
CA ARG A 108 10.16 -21.66 -1.03
C ARG A 108 9.94 -20.24 -0.52
N ILE A 109 11.02 -19.49 -0.29
CA ILE A 109 10.90 -18.09 0.16
C ILE A 109 10.29 -17.22 -0.94
N TRP A 110 10.71 -17.41 -2.19
CA TRP A 110 10.14 -16.69 -3.34
C TRP A 110 8.68 -17.07 -3.60
N GLU A 111 8.30 -18.33 -3.39
CA GLU A 111 6.91 -18.76 -3.41
C GLU A 111 6.07 -18.05 -2.33
N ASP A 112 6.59 -17.93 -1.11
CA ASP A 112 5.93 -17.20 -0.02
C ASP A 112 5.77 -15.69 -0.33
N VAL A 113 6.79 -15.08 -0.94
CA VAL A 113 6.78 -13.68 -1.40
C VAL A 113 5.75 -13.48 -2.51
N ALA A 114 5.72 -14.36 -3.50
CA ALA A 114 4.74 -14.32 -4.60
C ALA A 114 3.31 -14.48 -4.07
N ASN A 115 3.07 -15.48 -3.22
CA ASN A 115 1.78 -15.71 -2.57
C ASN A 115 1.32 -14.50 -1.74
N TRP A 116 2.25 -13.83 -1.06
CA TRP A 116 1.95 -12.58 -0.35
C TRP A 116 1.56 -11.45 -1.29
N ARG A 117 2.29 -11.27 -2.40
CA ARG A 117 2.03 -10.23 -3.41
C ARG A 117 0.65 -10.43 -4.04
N ASP A 118 0.32 -11.65 -4.41
CA ASP A 118 -1.00 -11.99 -4.97
C ASP A 118 -2.11 -11.75 -3.95
N GLY A 119 -1.89 -12.13 -2.69
CA GLY A 119 -2.83 -11.84 -1.61
C GLY A 119 -3.03 -10.35 -1.35
N GLN A 120 -1.96 -9.54 -1.44
CA GLN A 120 -2.09 -8.08 -1.40
C GLN A 120 -2.88 -7.58 -2.60
N GLN A 121 -2.52 -7.97 -3.82
CA GLN A 121 -3.22 -7.51 -5.03
C GLN A 121 -4.72 -7.82 -4.98
N GLU A 122 -5.10 -9.00 -4.47
CA GLU A 122 -6.52 -9.34 -4.25
C GLU A 122 -7.19 -8.42 -3.23
N GLU A 123 -6.53 -8.10 -2.10
CA GLU A 123 -7.04 -7.13 -1.13
C GLU A 123 -7.17 -5.71 -1.73
N TRP A 124 -6.20 -5.27 -2.54
CA TRP A 124 -6.22 -3.97 -3.24
C TRP A 124 -7.34 -3.92 -4.28
N ASN A 125 -7.54 -4.98 -5.05
CA ASN A 125 -8.64 -5.09 -6.01
C ASN A 125 -10.00 -5.03 -5.30
N ARG A 126 -10.13 -5.73 -4.17
CA ARG A 126 -11.34 -5.67 -3.33
C ARG A 126 -11.58 -4.26 -2.81
N MET A 127 -10.55 -3.60 -2.30
CA MET A 127 -10.64 -2.23 -1.81
C MET A 127 -10.99 -1.23 -2.92
N GLY A 128 -10.41 -1.38 -4.10
CA GLY A 128 -10.74 -0.57 -5.29
C GLY A 128 -12.19 -0.73 -5.71
N THR A 129 -12.69 -1.98 -5.74
CA THR A 129 -14.10 -2.29 -6.04
C THR A 129 -15.05 -1.69 -5.00
N THR A 130 -14.74 -1.81 -3.71
CA THR A 130 -15.56 -1.19 -2.65
C THR A 130 -15.55 0.34 -2.77
N THR A 131 -14.40 0.93 -3.06
CA THR A 131 -14.25 2.39 -3.20
C THR A 131 -15.01 2.93 -4.41
N SER A 132 -14.99 2.23 -5.55
CA SER A 132 -15.78 2.61 -6.72
C SER A 132 -17.29 2.47 -6.48
N LEU A 133 -17.71 1.43 -5.74
CA LEU A 133 -19.10 1.29 -5.30
C LEU A 133 -19.52 2.46 -4.39
N MET A 134 -18.70 2.85 -3.41
CA MET A 134 -18.98 4.00 -2.54
C MET A 134 -19.04 5.33 -3.30
N ALA A 135 -18.17 5.54 -4.28
CA ALA A 135 -18.24 6.69 -5.17
C ALA A 135 -19.55 6.69 -5.97
N THR A 136 -19.94 5.53 -6.50
CA THR A 136 -21.19 5.37 -7.26
C THR A 136 -22.43 5.64 -6.39
N ILE A 137 -22.47 5.08 -5.17
CA ILE A 137 -23.56 5.32 -4.22
C ILE A 137 -23.63 6.81 -3.87
N SER A 138 -22.50 7.44 -3.54
CA SER A 138 -22.46 8.87 -3.23
C SER A 138 -22.94 9.74 -4.39
N ALA A 139 -22.50 9.42 -5.62
CA ALA A 139 -22.94 10.12 -6.82
C ALA A 139 -24.44 9.92 -7.10
N ALA A 140 -24.95 8.70 -6.94
CA ALA A 140 -26.38 8.41 -7.07
C ALA A 140 -27.20 9.16 -6.02
N SER A 141 -26.77 9.16 -4.75
CA SER A 141 -27.43 9.92 -3.68
C SER A 141 -27.46 11.42 -3.96
N LEU A 142 -26.40 11.98 -4.57
CA LEU A 142 -26.37 13.37 -5.02
C LEU A 142 -27.28 13.60 -6.24
N ALA A 143 -27.40 12.65 -7.16
CA ALA A 143 -28.27 12.76 -8.33
C ALA A 143 -29.76 12.68 -7.96
N PHE A 144 -30.12 11.79 -7.04
CA PHE A 144 -31.49 11.69 -6.50
C PHE A 144 -31.86 12.85 -5.58
N SER A 145 -30.91 13.78 -5.37
CA SER A 145 -31.14 14.93 -4.51
C SER A 145 -32.01 16.03 -5.09
N GLY A 146 -33.31 15.74 -5.19
CA GLY A 146 -34.38 16.68 -5.53
C GLY A 146 -34.43 17.90 -4.59
N ILE A 147 -34.83 19.03 -5.19
CA ILE A 147 -34.62 20.44 -4.83
C ILE A 147 -35.44 20.87 -3.59
N ASP A 148 -35.13 20.34 -2.41
CA ASP A 148 -35.64 20.90 -1.14
C ASP A 148 -34.48 21.48 -0.33
N GLN A 149 -34.65 22.69 0.20
CA GLN A 149 -33.62 23.40 0.98
C GLN A 149 -33.29 22.68 2.30
N ALA A 150 -34.14 21.76 2.76
CA ALA A 150 -34.08 21.17 4.10
C ALA A 150 -32.98 20.10 4.30
N TRP A 151 -32.27 19.67 3.25
CA TRP A 151 -31.33 18.54 3.33
C TRP A 151 -29.95 18.78 2.71
N TRP A 152 -29.59 20.05 2.54
CA TRP A 152 -28.26 20.47 2.07
C TRP A 152 -27.12 19.80 2.84
N LEU A 153 -27.30 19.56 4.15
CA LEU A 153 -26.29 18.95 5.00
C LEU A 153 -26.02 17.48 4.61
N GLY A 154 -27.08 16.72 4.33
CA GLY A 154 -26.94 15.36 3.79
C GLY A 154 -26.21 15.34 2.45
N ARG A 155 -26.54 16.29 1.56
CA ARG A 155 -25.82 16.47 0.28
C ARG A 155 -24.35 16.82 0.49
N ALA A 156 -24.02 17.65 1.48
CA ALA A 156 -22.64 18.00 1.80
C ALA A 156 -21.84 16.75 2.23
N PHE A 157 -22.43 15.90 3.06
CA PHE A 157 -21.81 14.62 3.45
C PHE A 157 -21.63 13.66 2.27
N PHE A 158 -22.62 13.53 1.39
CA PHE A 158 -22.47 12.71 0.17
C PHE A 158 -21.43 13.28 -0.80
N ALA A 159 -21.32 14.60 -0.93
CA ALA A 159 -20.28 15.24 -1.73
C ALA A 159 -18.88 15.03 -1.13
N GLY A 160 -18.74 15.17 0.19
CA GLY A 160 -17.51 14.85 0.91
C GLY A 160 -17.11 13.39 0.73
N ALA A 161 -18.05 12.46 0.89
CA ALA A 161 -17.83 11.03 0.68
C ALA A 161 -17.43 10.71 -0.76
N LEU A 162 -18.09 11.33 -1.75
CA LEU A 162 -17.75 11.17 -3.16
C LEU A 162 -16.30 11.58 -3.42
N GLY A 163 -15.90 12.78 -3.00
CA GLY A 163 -14.53 13.26 -3.22
C GLY A 163 -13.48 12.41 -2.49
N MET A 164 -13.75 11.98 -1.26
CA MET A 164 -12.87 11.06 -0.52
C MET A 164 -12.73 9.71 -1.23
N SER A 165 -13.83 9.17 -1.76
CA SER A 165 -13.82 7.92 -2.53
C SER A 165 -13.02 8.05 -3.81
N LEU A 166 -13.16 9.17 -4.54
CA LEU A 166 -12.37 9.42 -5.74
C LEU A 166 -10.88 9.56 -5.44
N CYS A 167 -10.50 10.23 -4.34
CA CYS A 167 -9.11 10.31 -3.89
C CYS A 167 -8.55 8.92 -3.54
N GLY A 168 -9.33 8.09 -2.83
CA GLY A 168 -8.95 6.72 -2.50
C GLY A 168 -8.79 5.85 -3.76
N PHE A 169 -9.73 5.94 -4.69
CA PHE A 169 -9.70 5.24 -5.97
C PHE A 169 -8.47 5.62 -6.80
N PHE A 170 -8.19 6.92 -6.93
CA PHE A 170 -7.01 7.40 -7.65
C PHE A 170 -5.72 6.88 -7.01
N THR A 171 -5.61 6.95 -5.69
CA THR A 171 -4.43 6.44 -4.96
C THR A 171 -4.21 4.94 -5.22
N ILE A 172 -5.29 4.13 -5.22
CA ILE A 172 -5.22 2.69 -5.53
C ILE A 172 -4.70 2.43 -6.93
N HIS A 173 -5.27 3.11 -7.92
CA HIS A 173 -4.83 2.94 -9.31
C HIS A 173 -3.41 3.44 -9.54
N TYR A 174 -3.04 4.57 -8.93
CA TYR A 174 -1.70 5.12 -9.04
C TYR A 174 -0.64 4.17 -8.48
N PHE A 175 -0.88 3.60 -7.29
CA PHE A 175 0.02 2.60 -6.72
C PHE A 175 0.08 1.33 -7.56
N GLY A 176 -1.03 0.92 -8.19
CA GLY A 176 -1.03 -0.19 -9.14
C GLY A 176 -0.08 0.06 -10.33
N VAL A 177 -0.14 1.26 -10.92
CA VAL A 177 0.74 1.65 -12.04
C VAL A 177 2.20 1.73 -11.59
N LEU A 178 2.47 2.29 -10.41
CA LEU A 178 3.83 2.33 -9.87
C LEU A 178 4.39 0.95 -9.56
N ALA A 179 3.57 0.06 -9.00
CA ALA A 179 3.98 -1.31 -8.69
C ALA A 179 4.34 -2.11 -9.94
N GLU A 180 3.66 -1.89 -11.06
CA GLU A 180 4.01 -2.51 -12.36
C GLU A 180 5.40 -2.07 -12.86
N GLY A 181 5.81 -0.84 -12.57
CA GLY A 181 7.10 -0.29 -12.97
C GLY A 181 8.26 -0.60 -12.02
N MET A 182 8.02 -1.24 -10.87
CA MET A 182 9.04 -1.51 -9.86
C MET A 182 9.61 -2.93 -9.97
N ASP A 183 10.94 -3.05 -9.95
CA ASP A 183 11.60 -4.36 -9.82
C ASP A 183 11.38 -4.96 -8.43
N ASP A 184 11.28 -6.29 -8.35
CA ASP A 184 11.06 -7.04 -7.09
C ASP A 184 12.12 -6.74 -6.03
N ASP A 185 13.38 -6.54 -6.44
CA ASP A 185 14.48 -6.17 -5.56
C ASP A 185 14.33 -4.74 -4.99
N THR A 186 13.76 -3.81 -5.77
CA THR A 186 13.47 -2.45 -5.27
C THR A 186 12.34 -2.49 -4.24
N VAL A 187 11.29 -3.27 -4.51
CA VAL A 187 10.19 -3.49 -3.56
C VAL A 187 10.70 -4.14 -2.28
N GLY A 188 11.60 -5.13 -2.43
CA GLY A 188 12.30 -5.78 -1.31
C GLY A 188 13.06 -4.78 -0.43
N ARG A 189 13.92 -3.97 -1.04
CA ARG A 189 14.70 -2.94 -0.34
C ARG A 189 13.82 -1.86 0.30
N ALA A 190 12.73 -1.47 -0.37
CA ALA A 190 11.73 -0.56 0.17
C ALA A 190 11.09 -1.13 1.44
N ALA A 191 10.70 -2.40 1.41
CA ALA A 191 10.05 -3.06 2.52
C ALA A 191 10.98 -3.31 3.72
N ILE A 192 12.28 -3.53 3.49
CA ILE A 192 13.30 -3.59 4.55
C ILE A 192 13.61 -2.18 5.10
N GLY A 193 13.17 -1.13 4.41
CA GLY A 193 13.38 0.27 4.83
C GLY A 193 14.77 0.82 4.48
N GLN A 194 15.52 0.12 3.62
CA GLN A 194 16.89 0.50 3.21
C GLN A 194 16.95 1.69 2.25
N LEU A 195 15.82 2.09 1.63
CA LEU A 195 15.81 3.18 0.65
C LEU A 195 15.97 4.59 1.26
N SER A 196 15.52 4.86 2.51
CA SER A 196 15.62 6.22 3.09
C SER A 196 15.87 6.31 4.61
N GLY A 197 16.12 5.21 5.33
CA GLY A 197 16.44 5.24 6.78
C GLY A 197 15.28 5.74 7.66
N GLN A 198 14.53 4.80 8.26
CA GLN A 198 13.18 4.98 8.89
C GLN A 198 11.99 5.05 7.92
N THR A 199 12.24 4.82 6.62
CA THR A 199 11.25 4.82 5.53
C THR A 199 10.03 3.95 5.78
N GLN A 200 10.19 2.79 6.44
CA GLN A 200 9.15 1.77 6.51
C GLN A 200 7.84 2.24 7.16
N ARG A 201 7.92 3.14 8.16
CA ARG A 201 6.74 3.77 8.78
C ARG A 201 6.03 4.74 7.82
N VAL A 202 6.81 5.50 7.06
CA VAL A 202 6.28 6.43 6.05
C VAL A 202 5.61 5.66 4.92
N VAL A 203 6.24 4.58 4.43
CA VAL A 203 5.66 3.67 3.44
C VAL A 203 4.36 3.06 3.97
N ALA A 204 4.36 2.58 5.22
CA ALA A 204 3.16 2.03 5.84
C ALA A 204 2.03 3.05 5.91
N GLY A 205 2.33 4.30 6.24
CA GLY A 205 1.37 5.40 6.22
C GLY A 205 0.80 5.64 4.82
N ALA A 206 1.65 5.70 3.79
CA ALA A 206 1.21 5.87 2.40
C ALA A 206 0.31 4.72 1.93
N LEU A 207 0.66 3.47 2.25
CA LEU A 207 -0.17 2.29 1.93
C LEU A 207 -1.49 2.26 2.70
N ALA A 208 -1.56 2.89 3.87
CA ALA A 208 -2.78 3.00 4.67
C ALA A 208 -3.75 4.08 4.16
N VAL A 209 -3.31 5.02 3.32
CA VAL A 209 -4.13 6.15 2.83
C VAL A 209 -5.42 5.67 2.16
N PRO A 210 -5.41 4.75 1.17
CA PRO A 210 -6.64 4.31 0.54
C PRO A 210 -7.65 3.68 1.50
N ALA A 211 -7.16 2.88 2.45
CA ALA A 211 -8.01 2.23 3.45
C ALA A 211 -8.65 3.26 4.39
N ALA A 212 -7.88 4.26 4.84
CA ALA A 212 -8.40 5.35 5.67
C ALA A 212 -9.43 6.20 4.90
N LEU A 213 -9.13 6.58 3.65
CA LEU A 213 -10.07 7.33 2.80
C LEU A 213 -11.37 6.57 2.57
N SER A 214 -11.29 5.26 2.33
CA SER A 214 -12.45 4.38 2.18
C SER A 214 -13.28 4.31 3.47
N ALA A 215 -12.64 4.20 4.64
CA ALA A 215 -13.32 4.15 5.94
C ALA A 215 -14.03 5.49 6.25
N TYR A 216 -13.33 6.61 6.08
CA TYR A 216 -13.92 7.94 6.25
C TYR A 216 -15.06 8.21 5.27
N SER A 217 -14.91 7.80 4.00
CA SER A 217 -16.00 7.87 3.03
C SER A 217 -17.24 7.12 3.52
N THR A 218 -17.07 5.88 4.02
CA THR A 218 -18.17 5.08 4.56
C THR A 218 -18.88 5.80 5.70
N LEU A 219 -18.14 6.40 6.63
CA LEU A 219 -18.69 7.17 7.74
C LEU A 219 -19.49 8.39 7.27
N LEU A 220 -18.98 9.12 6.27
CA LEU A 220 -19.68 10.26 5.68
C LEU A 220 -20.96 9.82 4.95
N ILE A 221 -20.93 8.70 4.22
CA ILE A 221 -22.12 8.11 3.58
C ILE A 221 -23.17 7.76 4.64
N LEU A 222 -22.76 7.08 5.72
CA LEU A 222 -23.67 6.68 6.80
C LEU A 222 -24.30 7.90 7.47
N LEU A 223 -23.49 8.92 7.77
CA LEU A 223 -23.97 10.16 8.37
C LEU A 223 -24.93 10.92 7.44
N GLY A 224 -24.61 10.99 6.14
CA GLY A 224 -25.49 11.53 5.11
C GLY A 224 -26.84 10.82 5.04
N HIS A 225 -26.84 9.48 5.12
CA HIS A 225 -28.07 8.67 5.16
C HIS A 225 -28.88 8.91 6.44
N ILE A 226 -28.24 8.97 7.61
CA ILE A 226 -28.93 9.23 8.89
C ILE A 226 -29.64 10.59 8.82
N ILE A 227 -28.94 11.62 8.36
CA ILE A 227 -29.51 12.97 8.21
C ILE A 227 -30.67 12.94 7.22
N PHE A 228 -30.50 12.28 6.08
CA PHE A 228 -31.56 12.13 5.08
C PHE A 228 -32.84 11.50 5.65
N VAL A 229 -32.71 10.39 6.39
CA VAL A 229 -33.85 9.69 7.01
C VAL A 229 -34.54 10.55 8.07
N LEU A 230 -33.77 11.24 8.91
CA LEU A 230 -34.31 12.14 9.93
C LEU A 230 -35.04 13.34 9.31
N THR A 231 -34.50 13.91 8.23
CA THR A 231 -35.12 15.05 7.55
C THR A 231 -36.43 14.67 6.86
N ILE A 232 -36.51 13.49 6.24
CA ILE A 232 -37.77 13.00 5.64
C ILE A 232 -38.84 12.79 6.70
N SER A 233 -38.46 12.24 7.86
CA SER A 233 -39.38 11.91 8.94
C SER A 233 -39.97 13.16 9.63
N ASN A 234 -39.24 14.28 9.64
CA ASN A 234 -39.60 15.52 10.33
C ASN A 234 -40.08 16.65 9.40
N ARG A 235 -40.71 16.31 8.25
CA ARG A 235 -41.22 17.27 7.25
C ARG A 235 -42.12 18.41 7.82
N THR A 236 -42.61 18.28 9.05
CA THR A 236 -43.47 19.27 9.72
C THR A 236 -42.73 20.37 10.51
N GLN A 237 -41.41 20.31 10.74
CA GLN A 237 -40.69 21.32 11.57
C GLN A 237 -39.45 21.97 10.92
N ALA A 238 -39.01 21.54 9.74
CA ALA A 238 -37.69 21.93 9.19
C ALA A 238 -37.65 23.28 8.45
N THR A 239 -38.74 24.06 8.41
CA THR A 239 -38.81 25.32 7.64
C THR A 239 -38.11 26.52 8.29
N THR A 240 -37.54 26.39 9.49
CA THR A 240 -37.09 27.56 10.28
C THR A 240 -35.59 27.86 10.20
N PHE A 241 -34.76 26.97 9.65
CA PHE A 241 -33.33 27.27 9.41
C PHE A 241 -33.16 27.96 8.04
N SER A 242 -33.61 29.22 7.98
CA SER A 242 -33.70 30.04 6.77
C SER A 242 -32.35 30.65 6.33
N GLY A 243 -32.01 30.44 5.06
CA GLY A 243 -31.31 31.36 4.17
C GLY A 243 -29.79 31.52 4.31
N ILE A 244 -29.28 31.89 5.49
CA ILE A 244 -27.97 32.59 5.58
C ILE A 244 -26.78 31.63 5.74
N LEU A 245 -26.97 30.44 6.33
CA LEU A 245 -25.90 29.46 6.54
C LEU A 245 -25.85 28.34 5.49
N LEU A 246 -26.83 28.26 4.60
CA LEU A 246 -27.01 27.14 3.66
C LEU A 246 -25.84 27.00 2.68
N GLU A 247 -25.44 28.09 2.03
CA GLU A 247 -24.39 28.04 1.01
C GLU A 247 -22.97 27.95 1.59
N PRO A 248 -22.55 28.79 2.56
CA PRO A 248 -21.21 28.68 3.13
C PRO A 248 -21.06 27.40 3.98
N GLY A 249 -22.11 26.97 4.68
CA GLY A 249 -22.11 25.72 5.44
C GLY A 249 -21.88 24.50 4.55
N PHE A 250 -22.56 24.43 3.40
CA PHE A 250 -22.35 23.35 2.43
C PHE A 250 -20.89 23.28 1.96
N LYS A 251 -20.32 24.43 1.57
CA LYS A 251 -18.94 24.51 1.06
C LYS A 251 -17.93 24.04 2.10
N ILE A 252 -18.14 24.38 3.37
CA ILE A 252 -17.25 23.97 4.46
C ILE A 252 -17.39 22.48 4.76
N VAL A 253 -18.62 21.99 4.96
CA VAL A 253 -18.88 20.58 5.34
C VAL A 253 -18.47 19.60 4.23
N ALA A 254 -18.75 19.93 2.97
CA ALA A 254 -18.30 19.12 1.84
C ALA A 254 -16.80 19.32 1.54
N GLY A 255 -16.34 20.57 1.59
CA GLY A 255 -14.99 20.94 1.16
C GLY A 255 -13.89 20.45 2.08
N ILE A 256 -14.07 20.47 3.40
CA ILE A 256 -13.03 20.02 4.35
C ILE A 256 -12.64 18.55 4.11
N PRO A 257 -13.58 17.58 4.08
CA PRO A 257 -13.24 16.19 3.77
C PRO A 257 -12.55 16.05 2.41
N ILE A 258 -13.04 16.73 1.36
CA ILE A 258 -12.43 16.67 0.03
C ILE A 258 -10.98 17.18 0.08
N LEU A 259 -10.73 18.32 0.74
CA LEU A 259 -9.40 18.90 0.87
C LEU A 259 -8.46 17.95 1.64
N VAL A 260 -8.93 17.39 2.75
CA VAL A 260 -8.18 16.38 3.52
C VAL A 260 -7.84 15.18 2.63
N GLY A 261 -8.81 14.68 1.87
CA GLY A 261 -8.62 13.57 0.92
C GLY A 261 -7.56 13.87 -0.14
N VAL A 262 -7.59 15.06 -0.73
CA VAL A 262 -6.60 15.52 -1.72
C VAL A 262 -5.21 15.61 -1.08
N VAL A 263 -5.08 16.20 0.10
CA VAL A 263 -3.79 16.31 0.79
C VAL A 263 -3.22 14.93 1.13
N MET A 264 -4.06 14.00 1.63
CA MET A 264 -3.64 12.62 1.91
C MET A 264 -3.20 11.89 0.63
N MET A 265 -3.97 12.00 -0.46
CA MET A 265 -3.64 11.42 -1.76
C MET A 265 -2.31 11.95 -2.29
N LEU A 266 -2.12 13.28 -2.32
CA LEU A 266 -0.88 13.89 -2.80
C LEU A 266 0.32 13.48 -1.95
N GLY A 267 0.17 13.44 -0.62
CA GLY A 267 1.22 12.94 0.28
C GLY A 267 1.61 11.49 -0.03
N ALA A 268 0.61 10.63 -0.26
CA ALA A 268 0.83 9.22 -0.60
C ALA A 268 1.56 9.07 -1.94
N VAL A 269 1.15 9.83 -2.95
CA VAL A 269 1.77 9.88 -4.28
C VAL A 269 3.22 10.35 -4.19
N ILE A 270 3.49 11.45 -3.46
CA ILE A 270 4.85 11.98 -3.27
C ILE A 270 5.74 10.93 -2.60
N VAL A 271 5.26 10.26 -1.56
CA VAL A 271 6.03 9.19 -0.89
C VAL A 271 6.34 8.07 -1.87
N ALA A 272 5.37 7.61 -2.65
CA ALA A 272 5.56 6.53 -3.60
C ALA A 272 6.54 6.90 -4.74
N GLU A 273 6.47 8.13 -5.25
CA GLU A 273 7.41 8.66 -6.24
C GLU A 273 8.83 8.76 -5.69
N LEU A 274 9.00 9.28 -4.47
CA LEU A 274 10.32 9.35 -3.83
C LEU A 274 10.95 7.96 -3.69
N MET A 275 10.15 6.97 -3.28
CA MET A 275 10.60 5.57 -3.20
C MET A 275 11.00 5.01 -4.57
N TYR A 276 10.22 5.30 -5.61
CA TYR A 276 10.49 4.87 -6.98
C TYR A 276 11.80 5.47 -7.51
N LEU A 277 12.00 6.78 -7.32
CA LEU A 277 13.20 7.51 -7.75
C LEU A 277 14.45 7.03 -7.01
N ASP A 278 14.36 6.80 -5.70
CA ASP A 278 15.47 6.28 -4.91
C ASP A 278 15.90 4.88 -5.38
N GLY A 279 14.92 4.01 -5.68
CA GLY A 279 15.17 2.69 -6.27
C GLY A 279 15.93 2.77 -7.60
N LYS A 280 15.48 3.66 -8.49
CA LYS A 280 16.11 3.87 -9.80
C LYS A 280 17.54 4.38 -9.69
N LYS A 281 17.80 5.30 -8.75
CA LYS A 281 19.14 5.84 -8.50
C LYS A 281 20.11 4.76 -8.04
N GLN A 282 19.70 3.92 -7.08
CA GLN A 282 20.55 2.83 -6.59
C GLN A 282 20.89 1.82 -7.69
N LYS A 283 19.93 1.48 -8.57
CA LYS A 283 20.19 0.58 -9.71
C LYS A 283 21.23 1.17 -10.67
N GLY A 284 21.17 2.47 -10.94
CA GLY A 284 22.16 3.18 -11.75
C GLY A 284 23.57 3.14 -11.16
N ASP A 285 23.69 3.34 -9.85
CA ASP A 285 24.98 3.34 -9.15
C ASP A 285 25.59 1.92 -9.08
N SER A 286 24.78 0.89 -8.81
CA SER A 286 25.23 -0.51 -8.84
C SER A 286 25.70 -0.95 -10.22
N GLY A 287 24.99 -0.54 -11.29
CA GLY A 287 25.39 -0.81 -12.67
C GLY A 287 26.75 -0.19 -13.02
N ARG A 288 26.99 1.06 -12.59
CA ARG A 288 28.28 1.74 -12.78
C ARG A 288 29.42 1.07 -12.02
N GLN A 289 29.19 0.63 -10.78
CA GLN A 289 30.20 -0.08 -9.99
C GLN A 289 30.54 -1.47 -10.54
N SER A 290 29.59 -2.17 -11.15
CA SER A 290 29.87 -3.43 -11.85
C SER A 290 30.74 -3.17 -13.08
N ALA A 291 30.33 -2.25 -13.95
CA ALA A 291 31.07 -1.92 -15.16
C ALA A 291 32.49 -1.41 -14.87
N GLY A 292 32.69 -0.63 -13.81
CA GLY A 292 34.02 -0.18 -13.38
C GLY A 292 34.93 -1.33 -12.95
N ARG A 293 34.41 -2.30 -12.18
CA ARG A 293 35.17 -3.49 -11.76
C ARG A 293 35.54 -4.39 -12.94
N ASP A 294 34.65 -4.52 -13.92
CA ASP A 294 34.92 -5.34 -15.11
C ASP A 294 36.08 -4.76 -15.92
N ILE A 295 36.11 -3.43 -16.10
CA ILE A 295 37.23 -2.73 -16.77
C ILE A 295 38.54 -2.89 -15.98
N GLU A 296 38.49 -2.74 -14.66
CA GLU A 296 39.68 -2.88 -13.81
C GLU A 296 40.24 -4.32 -13.85
N SER A 297 39.36 -5.34 -13.87
CA SER A 297 39.76 -6.75 -14.01
C SER A 297 40.37 -7.08 -15.37
N ALA A 298 39.82 -6.50 -16.45
CA ALA A 298 40.35 -6.68 -17.81
C ALA A 298 41.72 -6.01 -17.97
N THR A 299 41.89 -4.83 -17.37
CA THR A 299 43.17 -4.11 -17.39
C THR A 299 44.24 -4.85 -16.59
N ALA A 300 43.89 -5.42 -15.43
CA ALA A 300 44.81 -6.21 -14.61
C ALA A 300 45.28 -7.51 -15.29
N SER A 301 44.42 -8.18 -16.08
CA SER A 301 44.79 -9.40 -16.80
C SER A 301 45.66 -9.16 -18.05
N GLY A 302 45.60 -7.96 -18.64
CA GLY A 302 46.41 -7.61 -19.82
C GLY A 302 47.88 -7.27 -19.50
N VAL A 303 48.19 -6.90 -18.25
CA VAL A 303 49.55 -6.47 -17.86
C VAL A 303 50.51 -7.66 -17.61
N THR A 304 50.00 -8.86 -17.35
CA THR A 304 50.84 -10.05 -17.06
C THR A 304 51.29 -10.83 -18.29
N THR A 305 50.86 -10.47 -19.51
CA THR A 305 51.20 -11.20 -20.75
C THR A 305 52.35 -10.59 -21.56
N GLY A 306 53.02 -9.53 -21.07
CA GLY A 306 53.97 -8.73 -21.86
C GLY A 306 55.46 -8.76 -21.48
N GLN A 307 55.91 -9.58 -20.52
CA GLN A 307 57.35 -9.68 -20.17
C GLN A 307 57.85 -11.12 -20.35
N GLY A 308 58.28 -11.42 -21.57
CA GLY A 308 58.87 -12.71 -21.93
C GLY A 308 59.54 -12.62 -23.29
N SER A 309 60.59 -11.81 -23.38
CA SER A 309 61.52 -11.76 -24.51
C SER A 309 62.91 -11.40 -24.01
#